data_AF-A0A2V7DMU4-F1
#
_entry.id   AF-A0A2V7DMU4-F1
#
_cell.length_a   1.000
_cell.length_b   1.000
_cell.length_c   1.000
_cell.angle_alpha   90.00
_cell.angle_beta   90.00
_cell.angle_gamma   90.00
#
_symmetry.space_group_name_H-M   'P 1'
#
loop_
_entity.id
_entity.type
_entity.pdbx_description
1 polymer ?
#
loop_
_entity_poly.entity_id
_entity_poly.type
_entity_poly.pdbx_seq_one_letter_code
_entity_poly.pdbx_strand_id
1 'polypeptide(L)'
;MDCSCGDRLVRPAVATTGQLINVADVAGDQRFYPGVDAQTGYQTRNLVATPLLNLNGRILGVFEVLNKLEGSFTRADEELLTAFAAQAAIAVETAAMVEDLRDHRDQLVQENAHLRKEVRGKFASPTLLGVSEPMQKILKQIDQITENPVTVLITGESGTGKELVAKAIHYASPGAETSNDRWCSA
;
A
#
# COMPACT_ATOMS: atom_id res chain seq x y z
N MET A 1 34.50 11.21 -13.05
CA MET A 1 33.81 12.51 -13.21
C MET A 1 33.42 12.93 -11.82
N ASP A 2 34.18 13.88 -11.28
CA ASP A 2 34.23 14.17 -9.85
C ASP A 2 32.95 14.84 -9.33
N CYS A 3 32.37 14.26 -8.28
CA CYS A 3 31.18 14.76 -7.57
C CYS A 3 31.43 16.03 -6.73
N SER A 4 32.54 16.75 -6.90
CA SER A 4 32.94 17.86 -6.03
C SER A 4 32.23 19.20 -6.31
N CYS A 5 31.32 19.27 -7.29
CA CYS A 5 30.59 20.50 -7.61
C CYS A 5 29.15 20.53 -7.05
N GLY A 6 28.61 19.40 -6.59
CA GLY A 6 27.21 19.28 -6.15
C GLY A 6 26.91 20.00 -4.84
N ASP A 7 27.79 19.87 -3.84
CA ASP A 7 27.54 20.34 -2.47
C ASP A 7 27.55 21.87 -2.32
N ARG A 8 28.00 22.60 -3.34
CA ARG A 8 28.06 24.06 -3.31
C ARG A 8 26.75 24.73 -3.66
N LEU A 9 25.77 24.01 -4.20
CA LEU A 9 24.49 24.61 -4.56
C LEU A 9 23.58 24.74 -3.33
N VAL A 10 22.66 25.70 -3.32
CA VAL A 10 21.78 25.97 -2.16
C VAL A 10 21.08 24.70 -1.67
N ARG A 11 20.39 23.98 -2.56
CA ARG A 11 19.63 22.78 -2.18
C ARG A 11 20.53 21.67 -1.60
N PRO A 12 21.61 21.22 -2.28
CA PRO A 12 22.57 20.27 -1.70
C PRO A 12 23.20 20.74 -0.39
N ALA A 13 23.52 22.04 -0.26
CA ALA A 13 24.06 22.59 0.98
C ALA A 13 23.07 22.47 2.14
N VAL A 14 21.78 22.77 1.93
CA VAL A 14 20.72 22.55 2.92
C VAL A 14 20.57 21.05 3.24
N ALA A 15 20.54 20.20 2.21
CA ALA A 15 20.38 18.76 2.37
C ALA A 15 21.56 18.09 3.10
N THR A 16 22.74 18.71 3.07
CA THR A 16 23.95 18.19 3.74
C THR A 16 24.12 18.76 5.14
N THR A 17 23.89 20.06 5.30
CA THR A 17 24.11 20.75 6.58
C THR A 17 22.92 20.65 7.53
N GLY A 18 21.71 20.42 7.00
CA GLY A 18 20.47 20.52 7.77
C GLY A 18 20.19 21.95 8.28
N GLN A 19 20.78 22.97 7.65
CA GLN A 19 20.59 24.36 8.03
C GLN A 19 19.77 25.12 6.99
N LEU A 20 18.94 26.04 7.48
CA LEU A 20 18.22 26.98 6.63
C LEU A 20 19.22 27.92 5.92
N ILE A 21 18.99 28.17 4.64
CA ILE A 21 19.76 29.12 3.83
C ILE A 21 18.77 30.14 3.25
N ASN A 22 19.00 31.42 3.56
CA ASN A 22 18.28 32.55 2.99
C ASN A 22 19.22 33.32 2.04
N VAL A 23 18.80 33.46 0.79
CA VAL A 23 19.52 34.18 -0.26
C VAL A 23 18.71 35.40 -0.68
N ALA A 24 19.18 36.58 -0.28
CA ALA A 24 18.51 37.85 -0.55
C ALA A 24 18.58 38.29 -2.01
N ASP A 25 19.64 37.90 -2.74
CA ASP A 25 19.80 38.12 -4.17
C ASP A 25 20.57 36.94 -4.79
N VAL A 26 19.90 36.20 -5.68
CA VAL A 26 20.51 35.03 -6.33
C VAL A 26 21.52 35.40 -7.41
N ALA A 27 21.48 36.61 -7.97
CA ALA A 27 22.43 37.05 -8.99
C ALA A 27 23.85 37.17 -8.45
N GLY A 28 23.99 37.45 -7.15
CA GLY A 28 25.27 37.53 -6.44
C GLY A 28 25.71 36.25 -5.73
N ASP A 29 24.88 35.20 -5.69
CA ASP A 29 25.17 33.99 -4.92
C ASP A 29 25.69 32.85 -5.83
N GLN A 30 26.96 32.48 -5.64
CA GLN A 30 27.62 31.40 -6.40
C GLN A 30 27.00 30.02 -6.17
N ARG A 31 26.17 29.87 -5.13
CA ARG A 31 25.47 28.64 -4.78
C ARG A 31 24.14 28.51 -5.54
N PHE A 32 23.70 29.55 -6.26
CA PHE A 32 22.50 29.47 -7.07
C PHE A 32 22.79 28.81 -8.43
N TYR A 33 21.91 27.91 -8.86
CA TYR A 33 22.01 27.25 -10.17
C TYR A 33 20.93 27.78 -11.14
N PRO A 34 21.30 28.59 -12.15
CA PRO A 34 20.34 29.24 -13.04
C PRO A 34 19.77 28.31 -14.14
N GLY A 35 20.21 27.05 -14.22
CA GLY A 35 19.79 26.15 -15.30
C GLY A 35 18.29 25.81 -15.29
N VAL A 36 17.66 25.77 -14.11
CA VAL A 36 16.21 25.53 -13.98
C VAL A 36 15.41 26.73 -14.48
N ASP A 37 15.83 27.94 -14.10
CA ASP A 37 15.26 29.21 -14.58
C ASP A 37 15.33 29.31 -16.10
N ALA A 38 16.48 28.97 -16.69
CA ALA A 38 16.68 28.98 -18.14
C ALA A 38 15.74 28.00 -18.90
N GLN A 39 15.42 26.85 -18.30
CA GLN A 39 14.53 25.84 -18.90
C GLN A 39 13.05 26.19 -18.73
N THR A 40 12.69 26.84 -17.63
CA THR A 40 11.30 27.15 -17.28
C THR A 40 10.85 28.53 -17.74
N GLY A 41 11.79 29.42 -18.08
CA GLY A 41 11.53 30.83 -18.31
C GLY A 41 11.20 31.62 -17.03
N TYR A 42 11.31 30.97 -15.85
CA TYR A 42 11.12 31.61 -14.56
C TYR A 42 12.38 32.38 -14.16
N GLN A 43 12.23 33.53 -13.50
CA GLN A 43 13.36 34.32 -13.00
C GLN A 43 13.31 34.39 -11.48
N THR A 44 14.23 33.70 -10.83
CA THR A 44 14.41 33.76 -9.39
C THR A 44 15.21 35.02 -9.04
N ARG A 45 14.76 35.76 -8.03
CA ARG A 45 15.40 36.97 -7.48
C ARG A 45 15.94 36.71 -6.09
N ASN A 46 15.12 36.09 -5.23
CA ASN A 46 15.49 35.70 -3.88
C ASN A 46 14.84 34.36 -3.54
N LEU A 47 15.42 33.66 -2.57
CA LEU A 47 14.91 32.37 -2.12
C LEU A 47 15.26 32.12 -0.65
N VAL A 48 14.47 31.27 -0.02
CA VAL A 48 14.80 30.68 1.27
C VAL A 48 14.53 29.19 1.21
N ALA A 49 15.48 28.39 1.69
CA ALA A 49 15.42 26.95 1.67
C ALA A 49 15.69 26.39 3.07
N THR A 50 14.87 25.45 3.51
CA THR A 50 14.95 24.80 4.83
C THR A 50 14.85 23.28 4.67
N PRO A 51 15.51 22.46 5.51
CA PRO A 51 15.39 21.02 5.40
C PRO A 51 14.01 20.51 5.88
N LEU A 52 13.51 19.46 5.24
CA LEU A 52 12.40 18.66 5.76
C LEU A 52 12.99 17.61 6.70
N LEU A 53 12.88 17.83 8.00
CA LEU A 53 13.40 16.91 9.03
C LEU A 53 12.27 16.08 9.61
N ASN A 54 12.47 14.76 9.67
CA ASN A 54 11.57 13.89 10.43
C ASN A 54 11.87 13.96 11.93
N LEU A 55 11.05 13.27 12.73
CA LEU A 55 11.18 13.24 14.19
C LEU A 55 12.51 12.63 14.69
N ASN A 56 13.19 11.84 13.84
CA ASN A 56 14.48 11.24 14.15
C ASN A 56 15.68 12.10 13.71
N GLY A 57 15.44 13.31 13.18
CA GLY A 57 16.47 14.19 12.66
C GLY A 57 17.03 13.80 11.30
N ARG A 58 16.38 12.86 10.59
CA ARG A 58 16.74 12.50 9.20
C ARG A 58 16.16 13.55 8.24
N ILE A 59 16.98 13.98 7.29
CA ILE A 59 16.57 14.87 6.20
C ILE A 59 15.80 14.04 5.15
N LEU A 60 14.52 14.37 4.97
CA LEU A 60 13.65 13.81 3.94
C LEU A 60 13.81 14.55 2.59
N GLY A 61 14.20 15.82 2.64
CA GLY A 61 14.35 16.67 1.47
C GLY A 61 14.58 18.13 1.82
N VAL A 62 14.37 19.02 0.85
CA VAL A 62 14.51 20.47 1.01
C VAL A 62 13.20 21.14 0.63
N PHE A 63 12.71 22.03 1.49
CA PHE A 63 11.55 22.87 1.23
C PHE A 63 12.03 24.29 0.93
N GLU A 64 11.70 24.78 -0.26
CA GLU A 64 12.17 26.06 -0.78
C GLU A 64 11.01 26.96 -1.18
N VAL A 65 11.13 28.24 -0.87
CA VAL A 65 10.23 29.30 -1.33
C VAL A 65 11.04 30.31 -2.12
N LEU A 66 10.52 30.68 -3.28
CA LEU A 66 11.16 31.59 -4.23
C LEU A 66 10.39 32.91 -4.31
N ASN A 67 11.09 33.99 -4.67
CA ASN A 67 10.50 35.26 -5.08
C ASN A 67 9.47 35.84 -4.11
N LYS A 68 9.94 36.28 -2.94
CA LYS A 68 9.12 37.08 -2.04
C LYS A 68 8.53 38.28 -2.78
N LEU A 69 7.22 38.48 -2.63
CA LEU A 69 6.47 39.52 -3.35
C LEU A 69 7.10 40.90 -3.16
N GLU A 70 7.47 41.25 -1.92
CA GLU A 70 8.08 42.52 -1.57
C GLU A 70 9.29 42.33 -0.65
N GLY A 71 10.39 43.02 -0.97
CA GLY A 71 11.62 42.99 -0.18
C GLY A 71 12.33 41.64 -0.18
N SER A 72 13.05 41.36 0.91
CA SER A 72 13.76 40.10 1.16
C SER A 72 13.08 39.29 2.26
N PHE A 73 13.34 37.97 2.30
CA PHE A 73 12.89 37.12 3.39
C PHE A 73 13.49 37.60 4.71
N THR A 74 12.63 37.73 5.71
CA THR A 74 12.95 38.17 7.08
C THR A 74 13.06 36.96 8.00
N ARG A 75 13.58 37.16 9.22
CA ARG A 75 13.61 36.09 10.22
C ARG A 75 12.23 35.52 10.55
N ALA A 76 11.18 36.36 10.56
CA ALA A 76 9.82 35.89 10.75
C ALA A 76 9.38 34.93 9.61
N ASP A 77 9.81 35.18 8.37
CA ASP A 77 9.55 34.27 7.24
C ASP A 77 10.33 32.96 7.39
N GLU A 78 11.59 33.02 7.86
CA GLU A 78 12.42 31.84 8.14
C GLU A 78 11.81 30.95 9.22
N GLU A 79 11.35 31.54 10.32
CA GLU A 79 10.67 30.84 11.43
C GLU A 79 9.37 30.19 10.95
N LEU A 80 8.57 30.94 10.20
CA LEU A 80 7.31 30.44 9.64
C LEU A 80 7.54 29.29 8.67
N LEU A 81 8.51 29.43 7.75
CA LEU A 81 8.85 28.38 6.81
C LEU A 81 9.38 27.13 7.51
N THR A 82 10.18 27.29 8.57
CA THR A 82 10.67 26.17 9.38
C THR A 82 9.51 25.45 10.07
N ALA A 83 8.53 26.17 10.60
CA ALA A 83 7.32 25.56 11.18
C ALA A 83 6.50 24.79 10.13
N PHE A 84 6.32 25.35 8.93
CA PHE A 84 5.66 24.65 7.83
C PHE A 84 6.44 23.43 7.34
N ALA A 85 7.77 23.51 7.32
CA ALA A 85 8.63 22.39 6.95
C ALA A 85 8.50 21.23 7.93
N ALA A 86 8.39 21.49 9.23
CA ALA A 86 8.12 20.44 10.22
C ALA A 86 6.78 19.73 9.94
N GLN A 87 5.72 20.49 9.64
CA GLN A 87 4.41 19.91 9.29
C GLN A 87 4.46 19.14 7.96
N ALA A 88 5.13 19.68 6.95
CA ALA A 88 5.30 19.03 5.65
C ALA A 88 6.11 17.74 5.77
N ALA A 89 7.15 17.71 6.60
CA ALA A 89 7.95 16.50 6.82
C ALA A 89 7.11 15.36 7.41
N ILE A 90 6.27 15.65 8.39
CA ILE A 90 5.32 14.68 8.96
C ILE A 90 4.35 14.18 7.89
N ALA A 91 3.80 15.07 7.08
CA ALA A 91 2.85 14.72 6.02
C ALA A 91 3.50 13.82 4.95
N VAL A 92 4.72 14.15 4.51
CA VAL A 92 5.48 13.36 3.53
C VAL A 92 5.81 11.97 4.09
N GLU A 93 6.28 11.88 5.33
CA GLU A 93 6.60 10.60 5.98
C GLU A 93 5.34 9.75 6.17
N THR A 94 4.22 10.36 6.58
CA THR A 94 2.94 9.67 6.73
C THR A 94 2.42 9.15 5.40
N ALA A 95 2.49 9.95 4.34
CA ALA A 95 2.05 9.54 3.01
C ALA A 95 2.83 8.32 2.50
N ALA A 96 4.16 8.35 2.63
CA ALA A 96 5.02 7.23 2.26
C ALA A 96 4.70 5.96 3.06
N MET A 97 4.46 6.08 4.38
CA MET A 97 4.11 4.95 5.23
C MET A 97 2.73 4.36 4.89
N VAL A 98 1.75 5.22 4.56
CA VAL A 98 0.40 4.78 4.15
C VAL A 98 0.45 4.04 2.81
N GLU A 99 1.26 4.50 1.86
CA GLU A 99 1.48 3.80 0.58
C GLU A 99 2.11 2.42 0.80
N ASP A 100 3.17 2.34 1.60
CA ASP A 100 3.84 1.06 1.91
C ASP A 100 2.89 0.05 2.57
N LEU A 101 2.06 0.51 3.52
CA LEU A 101 1.04 -0.33 4.16
C LEU A 101 -0.02 -0.83 3.18
N ARG A 102 -0.40 -0.01 2.19
CA ARG A 102 -1.37 -0.40 1.16
C ARG A 102 -0.78 -1.48 0.25
N ASP A 103 0.46 -1.31 -0.18
CA ASP A 103 1.13 -2.27 -1.05
C ASP A 103 1.27 -3.63 -0.36
N HIS A 104 1.72 -3.66 0.90
CA HIS A 104 1.81 -4.88 1.69
C HIS A 104 0.46 -5.55 1.92
N ARG A 105 -0.59 -4.76 2.19
CA ARG A 105 -1.95 -5.29 2.35
C ARG A 105 -2.42 -5.94 1.04
N ASP A 106 -2.20 -5.29 -0.09
CA ASP A 106 -2.67 -5.78 -1.38
C ASP A 106 -1.92 -7.06 -1.78
N GLN A 107 -0.62 -7.17 -1.48
CA GLN A 107 0.14 -8.42 -1.60
C GLN A 107 -0.46 -9.54 -0.75
N LEU A 108 -0.71 -9.29 0.54
CA LEU A 108 -1.31 -10.29 1.44
C LEU A 108 -2.69 -10.75 0.96
N VAL A 109 -3.51 -9.84 0.44
CA VAL A 109 -4.83 -10.18 -0.12
C VAL A 109 -4.69 -11.07 -1.35
N GLN A 110 -3.74 -10.77 -2.24
CA GLN A 110 -3.46 -11.58 -3.42
C GLN A 110 -2.96 -12.98 -3.06
N GLU A 111 -2.01 -13.08 -2.14
CA GLU A 111 -1.49 -14.37 -1.65
C GLU A 111 -2.61 -15.20 -1.00
N ASN A 112 -3.43 -14.58 -0.15
CA ASN A 112 -4.53 -15.28 0.50
C ASN A 112 -5.54 -15.82 -0.54
N ALA A 113 -5.89 -15.00 -1.53
CA ALA A 113 -6.76 -15.42 -2.63
C ALA A 113 -6.16 -16.57 -3.45
N HIS A 114 -4.86 -16.50 -3.73
CA HIS A 114 -4.12 -17.54 -4.45
C HIS A 114 -4.09 -18.86 -3.67
N LEU A 115 -3.71 -18.82 -2.39
CA LEU A 115 -3.68 -19.99 -1.51
C LEU A 115 -5.06 -20.61 -1.34
N ARG A 116 -6.11 -19.79 -1.17
CA ARG A 116 -7.51 -20.27 -1.12
C ARG A 116 -7.91 -20.98 -2.41
N LYS A 117 -7.45 -20.50 -3.57
CA LYS A 117 -7.68 -21.15 -4.87
C LYS A 117 -6.93 -22.47 -4.97
N GLU A 118 -5.70 -22.56 -4.49
CA GLU A 118 -4.96 -23.83 -4.46
C GLU A 118 -5.63 -24.87 -3.55
N VAL A 119 -6.04 -24.47 -2.35
CA VAL A 119 -6.75 -25.34 -1.41
C VAL A 119 -8.04 -25.80 -2.07
N ARG A 120 -8.85 -24.90 -2.63
CA ARG A 120 -10.03 -25.30 -3.41
C ARG A 120 -9.67 -26.21 -4.58
N GLY A 121 -8.60 -25.99 -5.33
CA GLY A 121 -8.19 -26.88 -6.42
C GLY A 121 -7.79 -28.28 -5.95
N LYS A 122 -7.12 -28.39 -4.79
CA LYS A 122 -6.72 -29.67 -4.17
C LYS A 122 -7.89 -30.40 -3.48
N PHE A 123 -8.93 -29.67 -3.07
CA PHE A 123 -10.11 -30.21 -2.37
C PHE A 123 -11.42 -30.12 -3.17
N ALA A 124 -11.42 -29.63 -4.41
CA ALA A 124 -12.56 -29.63 -5.34
C ALA A 124 -12.98 -31.04 -5.76
N SER A 125 -12.21 -32.05 -5.34
CA SER A 125 -12.72 -33.40 -5.20
C SER A 125 -12.49 -33.83 -3.74
N PRO A 126 -13.47 -33.60 -2.85
CA PRO A 126 -13.54 -34.44 -1.66
C PRO A 126 -13.64 -35.84 -2.22
N THR A 127 -12.56 -36.60 -2.08
CA THR A 127 -12.30 -37.84 -2.78
C THR A 127 -13.27 -38.91 -2.28
N LEU A 128 -14.52 -38.80 -2.72
CA LEU A 128 -15.53 -39.85 -2.74
C LEU A 128 -15.04 -40.83 -3.81
N LEU A 129 -14.19 -41.77 -3.42
CA LEU A 129 -13.75 -42.86 -4.29
C LEU A 129 -14.91 -43.83 -4.48
N GLY A 130 -15.71 -43.52 -5.49
CA GLY A 130 -16.95 -44.19 -5.81
C GLY A 130 -16.95 -44.73 -7.22
N VAL A 131 -16.39 -45.92 -7.43
CA VAL A 131 -16.41 -46.59 -8.74
C VAL A 131 -17.71 -47.35 -9.00
N SER A 132 -18.57 -47.53 -7.99
CA SER A 132 -19.85 -48.23 -8.15
C SER A 132 -20.89 -47.34 -8.83
N GLU A 133 -21.76 -47.94 -9.67
CA GLU A 133 -22.85 -47.22 -10.33
C GLU A 133 -23.75 -46.40 -9.38
N PRO A 134 -24.12 -46.88 -8.18
CA PRO A 134 -24.90 -46.08 -7.23
C PRO A 134 -24.17 -44.82 -6.79
N MET A 135 -22.85 -44.89 -6.57
CA MET A 135 -22.06 -43.75 -6.11
C MET A 135 -21.83 -42.73 -7.23
N GLN A 136 -21.67 -43.18 -8.47
CA GLN A 136 -21.62 -42.31 -9.65
C GLN A 136 -22.91 -41.50 -9.84
N LYS A 137 -24.08 -42.10 -9.55
CA LYS A 137 -25.36 -41.38 -9.57
C LYS A 137 -25.43 -40.29 -8.50
N ILE A 138 -24.94 -40.58 -7.30
CA ILE A 138 -24.89 -39.62 -6.20
C ILE A 138 -23.98 -38.43 -6.56
N LEU A 139 -22.80 -38.68 -7.10
CA LEU A 139 -21.88 -37.62 -7.55
C LEU A 139 -22.51 -36.71 -8.62
N LYS A 140 -23.19 -37.29 -9.62
CA LYS A 140 -23.91 -36.51 -10.63
C LYS A 140 -25.04 -35.65 -10.06
N GLN A 141 -25.70 -36.11 -8.99
CA GLN A 141 -26.74 -35.32 -8.33
C GLN A 141 -26.15 -34.18 -7.51
N ILE A 142 -25.00 -34.38 -6.88
CA ILE A 142 -24.28 -33.34 -6.15
C ILE A 142 -23.86 -32.20 -7.10
N ASP A 143 -23.31 -32.53 -8.27
CA ASP A 143 -22.90 -31.53 -9.26
C ASP A 143 -24.08 -30.68 -9.80
N GLN A 144 -25.30 -31.21 -9.78
CA GLN A 144 -26.49 -30.49 -10.26
C GLN A 144 -27.04 -29.47 -9.25
N ILE A 145 -26.66 -29.57 -7.98
CA ILE A 145 -27.21 -28.74 -6.89
C ILE A 145 -26.21 -27.70 -6.37
N THR A 146 -24.94 -27.79 -6.73
CA THR A 146 -23.85 -26.95 -6.21
C THR A 146 -23.95 -25.47 -6.56
N GLU A 147 -24.70 -25.10 -7.60
CA GLU A 147 -24.87 -23.70 -8.01
C GLU A 147 -26.11 -23.02 -7.38
N ASN A 148 -26.95 -23.76 -6.65
CA ASN A 148 -28.20 -23.24 -6.08
C ASN A 148 -28.26 -23.44 -4.56
N PRO A 149 -28.64 -22.42 -3.77
CA PRO A 149 -28.84 -22.58 -2.33
C PRO A 149 -30.12 -23.39 -2.06
N VAL A 150 -29.99 -24.72 -1.96
CA VAL A 150 -31.09 -25.66 -1.71
C VAL A 150 -30.85 -26.44 -0.42
N THR A 151 -31.90 -26.69 0.36
CA THR A 151 -31.85 -27.57 1.54
C THR A 151 -31.80 -29.03 1.10
N VAL A 152 -30.79 -29.79 1.56
CA VAL A 152 -30.60 -31.20 1.19
C VAL A 152 -30.71 -32.12 2.41
N LEU A 153 -31.43 -33.23 2.27
CA LEU A 153 -31.50 -34.29 3.28
C LEU A 153 -30.70 -35.51 2.80
N ILE A 154 -29.76 -35.98 3.62
CA ILE A 154 -28.93 -37.16 3.32
C ILE A 154 -29.38 -38.32 4.20
N THR A 155 -29.85 -39.41 3.59
CA THR A 155 -30.36 -40.59 4.28
C THR A 155 -29.47 -41.81 4.04
N GLY A 156 -29.54 -42.82 4.93
CA GLY A 156 -28.80 -44.08 4.79
C GLY A 156 -28.45 -44.74 6.11
N GLU A 157 -28.05 -46.02 6.06
CA GLU A 157 -27.65 -46.83 7.23
C GLU A 157 -26.31 -46.38 7.83
N SER A 158 -26.08 -46.62 9.12
CA SER A 158 -24.84 -46.19 9.78
C SER A 158 -23.59 -46.74 9.07
N GLY A 159 -22.54 -45.92 8.91
CA GLY A 159 -21.30 -46.31 8.23
C GLY A 159 -21.27 -46.17 6.70
N THR A 160 -22.35 -45.74 6.03
CA THR A 160 -22.41 -45.63 4.55
C THR A 160 -21.78 -44.35 3.95
N GLY A 161 -20.98 -43.59 4.73
CA GLY A 161 -20.28 -42.41 4.21
C GLY A 161 -21.12 -41.14 4.05
N LYS A 162 -22.30 -41.05 4.70
CA LYS A 162 -23.18 -39.85 4.68
C LYS A 162 -22.46 -38.55 5.03
N GLU A 163 -21.50 -38.59 5.95
CA GLU A 163 -20.72 -37.42 6.37
C GLU A 163 -19.76 -36.93 5.26
N LEU A 164 -19.20 -37.85 4.47
CA LEU A 164 -18.36 -37.50 3.33
C LEU A 164 -19.18 -36.83 2.21
N VAL A 165 -20.39 -37.31 1.98
CA VAL A 165 -21.35 -36.69 1.05
C VAL A 165 -21.77 -35.29 1.53
N ALA A 166 -22.04 -35.13 2.84
CA ALA A 166 -22.37 -33.83 3.42
C ALA A 166 -21.22 -32.83 3.27
N LYS A 167 -19.98 -33.24 3.58
CA LYS A 167 -18.78 -32.42 3.38
C LYS A 167 -18.58 -32.08 1.91
N ALA A 168 -18.81 -33.02 1.00
CA ALA A 168 -18.70 -32.78 -0.44
C ALA A 168 -19.64 -31.68 -0.93
N ILE A 169 -20.92 -31.75 -0.55
CA ILE A 169 -21.92 -30.73 -0.90
C ILE A 169 -21.56 -29.38 -0.26
N HIS A 170 -21.10 -29.38 0.99
CA HIS A 170 -20.75 -28.16 1.71
C HIS A 170 -19.57 -27.42 1.07
N TYR A 171 -18.48 -28.12 0.74
CA TYR A 171 -17.29 -27.50 0.13
C TYR A 171 -17.51 -27.08 -1.32
N ALA A 172 -18.42 -27.73 -2.03
CA ALA A 172 -18.75 -27.39 -3.42
C ALA A 172 -19.78 -26.24 -3.54
N SER A 173 -20.39 -25.80 -2.43
CA SER A 173 -21.38 -24.71 -2.43
C SER A 173 -20.73 -23.31 -2.29
N PRO A 174 -21.24 -22.26 -2.98
CA PRO A 174 -20.71 -20.89 -2.93
C PRO A 174 -20.71 -20.21 -1.55
N GLY A 175 -21.43 -20.75 -0.57
CA GLY A 175 -21.68 -20.15 0.76
C GLY A 175 -20.94 -20.79 1.94
N ALA A 176 -19.89 -21.59 1.72
CA ALA A 176 -19.19 -22.33 2.78
C ALA A 176 -18.53 -21.47 3.89
N GLU A 177 -18.48 -20.14 3.74
CA GLU A 177 -17.85 -19.25 4.73
C GLU A 177 -18.79 -18.76 5.86
N THR A 178 -20.11 -18.94 5.79
CA THR A 178 -21.05 -18.31 6.75
C THR A 178 -21.72 -19.23 7.77
N SER A 179 -21.41 -20.53 7.82
CA SER A 179 -22.11 -21.49 8.69
C SER A 179 -21.18 -22.20 9.69
N ASN A 180 -20.35 -21.47 10.44
CA ASN A 180 -19.61 -22.07 11.56
C ASN A 180 -20.42 -22.17 12.87
N ASP A 181 -21.64 -21.60 12.94
CA ASP A 181 -22.35 -21.36 14.21
C ASP A 181 -23.65 -22.16 14.46
N ARG A 182 -23.97 -23.19 13.67
CA ARG A 182 -25.21 -23.98 13.91
C ARG A 182 -25.02 -25.48 13.78
N TRP A 183 -24.26 -26.04 14.72
CA TRP A 183 -24.30 -27.46 15.04
C TRP A 183 -25.08 -27.66 16.35
N CYS A 184 -26.41 -27.79 16.26
CA CYS A 184 -27.20 -28.43 17.32
C CYS A 184 -27.57 -29.83 16.83
N SER A 185 -26.85 -30.82 17.34
CA SER A 185 -27.19 -32.24 17.29
C SER A 185 -28.47 -32.49 18.09
N ALA A 186 -29.40 -33.24 17.48
CA ALA A 186 -30.43 -34.01 18.17
C ALA A 186 -29.93 -35.45 18.34
#